data_AF-A0A496UY77-F1
#
_entry.id   AF-A0A496UY77-F1
#
_cell.length_a   1.000
_cell.length_b   1.000
_cell.length_c   1.000
_cell.angle_alpha   90.00
_cell.angle_beta   90.00
_cell.angle_gamma   90.00
#
_symmetry.space_group_name_H-M   'P 1'
#
loop_
_entity.id
_entity.type
_entity.pdbx_description
1 polymer ?
#
loop_
_entity_poly.entity_id
_entity_poly.type
_entity_poly.pdbx_seq_one_letter_code
_entity_poly.pdbx_strand_id
1 'polypeptide(L)'
;MANGKRFQFEVIFAEDQGIKVKREQKDAFYETEDLGNGVTLEMVFIPAGTFMMGSSASEQDRSSNEGPQHQVTIEEGFYMGKYPVTQAQYEAVMGNNPSHRKGKHRPVENVSWDEAVAFCKKLSERTGKTYRLPSEAEWEYSCRAGTTTPYYFGEVIKSQWANCRSENQYEYEQRTEVGCFPPNAFGLYDMHGNVWEWCADPYYDNYEGAPSDGSVWNEAMPHSLRN
;
A
#
# COMPACT_ATOMS: atom_id res chain seq x y z
N MET A 1 3.65 7.50 -20.70
CA MET A 1 3.06 8.79 -20.29
C MET A 1 1.69 8.51 -19.68
N ALA A 2 1.37 9.10 -18.53
CA ALA A 2 0.06 8.88 -17.89
C ALA A 2 -1.05 9.62 -18.64
N ASN A 3 -2.13 8.90 -18.97
CA ASN A 3 -3.29 9.44 -19.70
C ASN A 3 -4.54 9.60 -18.79
N GLY A 4 -4.38 9.39 -17.49
CA GLY A 4 -5.47 9.49 -16.51
C GLY A 4 -5.99 10.90 -16.27
N LYS A 5 -7.05 11.00 -15.45
CA LYS A 5 -7.48 12.27 -14.84
C LYS A 5 -6.45 12.69 -13.77
N ARG A 6 -6.49 13.93 -13.28
CA ARG A 6 -5.71 14.36 -12.10
C ARG A 6 -6.66 14.62 -10.92
N PHE A 7 -6.24 14.24 -9.71
CA PHE A 7 -6.93 14.60 -8.47
C PHE A 7 -5.96 15.30 -7.51
N GLN A 8 -6.45 16.32 -6.80
CA GLN A 8 -5.67 17.09 -5.82
C GLN A 8 -5.89 16.55 -4.41
N PHE A 9 -4.86 16.61 -3.57
CA PHE A 9 -4.88 16.15 -2.18
C PHE A 9 -3.86 16.90 -1.32
N GLU A 10 -4.08 16.89 -0.01
CA GLU A 10 -3.12 17.41 0.98
C GLU A 10 -2.34 16.24 1.60
N VAL A 11 -1.02 16.23 1.44
CA VAL A 11 -0.12 15.38 2.23
C VAL A 11 0.35 16.14 3.46
N ILE A 12 0.55 15.41 4.57
CA ILE A 12 1.08 15.93 5.82
C ILE A 12 2.53 15.50 6.05
N PHE A 13 3.29 16.36 6.72
CA PHE A 13 4.61 16.04 7.25
C PHE A 13 4.68 16.45 8.73
N ALA A 14 4.97 15.48 9.59
CA ALA A 14 5.05 15.57 11.04
C ALA A 14 6.46 16.00 11.47
N GLU A 15 6.58 17.26 11.87
CA GLU A 15 7.82 17.88 12.33
C GLU A 15 7.87 17.93 13.87
N ASP A 16 9.06 18.07 14.46
CA ASP A 16 9.30 18.13 15.91
C ASP A 16 8.59 16.99 16.69
N GLN A 17 8.90 15.71 16.39
CA GLN A 17 8.21 14.55 16.99
C GLN A 17 6.67 14.64 16.84
N GLY A 18 6.23 15.18 15.70
CA GLY A 18 4.83 15.41 15.37
C GLY A 18 4.12 16.39 16.29
N ILE A 19 4.84 17.36 16.87
CA ILE A 19 4.27 18.55 17.52
C ILE A 19 3.83 19.58 16.47
N LYS A 20 4.55 19.65 15.34
CA LYS A 20 4.20 20.46 14.17
C LYS A 20 3.69 19.57 13.04
N VAL A 21 2.82 20.12 12.20
CA VAL A 21 2.31 19.45 11.00
C VAL A 21 2.35 20.42 9.82
N LYS A 22 3.40 20.28 9.00
CA LYS A 22 3.48 20.90 7.69
C LYS A 22 2.49 20.20 6.74
N ARG A 23 1.97 20.95 5.77
CA ARG A 23 1.01 20.51 4.77
C ARG A 23 1.49 20.91 3.39
N GLU A 24 1.36 20.03 2.42
CA GLU A 24 1.62 20.33 1.02
C GLU A 24 0.44 19.87 0.17
N GLN A 25 -0.07 20.79 -0.67
CA GLN A 25 -1.01 20.44 -1.72
C GLN A 25 -0.24 19.78 -2.86
N LYS A 26 -0.65 18.58 -3.24
CA LYS A 26 -0.11 17.78 -4.34
C LYS A 26 -1.25 17.29 -5.22
N ASP A 27 -0.89 16.67 -6.33
CA ASP A 27 -1.83 15.99 -7.21
C ASP A 27 -1.16 14.79 -7.87
N ALA A 28 -1.97 13.82 -8.30
CA ALA A 28 -1.51 12.64 -9.02
C ALA A 28 -2.47 12.29 -10.16
N PHE A 29 -1.94 11.58 -11.15
CA PHE A 29 -2.77 11.00 -12.21
C PHE A 29 -3.49 9.75 -11.70
N TYR A 30 -4.72 9.52 -12.14
CA TYR A 30 -5.49 8.33 -11.79
C TYR A 30 -6.44 7.90 -12.90
N GLU A 31 -6.72 6.60 -12.91
CA GLU A 31 -7.78 5.97 -13.70
C GLU A 31 -8.88 5.41 -12.78
N THR A 32 -10.02 5.05 -13.36
CA THR A 32 -11.16 4.52 -12.61
C THR A 32 -11.82 3.40 -13.41
N GLU A 33 -11.82 2.19 -12.87
CA GLU A 33 -12.63 1.09 -13.40
C GLU A 33 -14.05 1.15 -12.84
N ASP A 34 -15.04 0.85 -13.68
CA ASP A 34 -16.41 0.56 -13.25
C ASP A 34 -16.53 -0.97 -13.07
N LEU A 35 -16.80 -1.40 -11.83
CA LEU A 35 -17.01 -2.82 -11.49
C LEU A 35 -18.49 -3.21 -11.57
N GLY A 36 -19.36 -2.28 -11.98
CA GLY A 36 -20.80 -2.42 -12.07
C GLY A 36 -21.52 -1.98 -10.80
N ASN A 37 -22.82 -1.72 -10.93
CA ASN A 37 -23.74 -1.37 -9.82
C ASN A 37 -23.30 -0.14 -8.99
N GLY A 38 -22.51 0.77 -9.57
CA GLY A 38 -21.98 1.95 -8.88
C GLY A 38 -20.77 1.67 -7.98
N VAL A 39 -20.15 0.50 -8.08
CA VAL A 39 -18.86 0.18 -7.43
C VAL A 39 -17.74 0.50 -8.41
N THR A 40 -16.78 1.33 -8.00
CA THR A 40 -15.61 1.69 -8.81
C THR A 40 -14.30 1.31 -8.10
N LEU A 41 -13.22 1.20 -8.87
CA LEU A 41 -11.85 1.04 -8.38
C LEU A 41 -10.99 2.18 -8.92
N GLU A 42 -10.47 3.04 -8.04
CA GLU A 42 -9.54 4.10 -8.40
C GLU A 42 -8.09 3.59 -8.34
N MET A 43 -7.36 3.80 -9.43
CA MET A 43 -5.96 3.38 -9.59
C MET A 43 -5.08 4.62 -9.81
N VAL A 44 -4.11 4.87 -8.94
CA VAL A 44 -3.21 6.03 -8.99
C VAL A 44 -1.92 5.68 -9.72
N PHE A 45 -1.44 6.59 -10.58
CA PHE A 45 -0.19 6.43 -11.31
C PHE A 45 1.00 6.70 -10.39
N ILE A 46 1.86 5.70 -10.23
CA ILE A 46 3.11 5.78 -9.48
C ILE A 46 4.24 6.06 -10.49
N PRO A 47 5.03 7.15 -10.34
CA PRO A 47 6.08 7.48 -11.29
C PRO A 47 7.26 6.50 -11.21
N ALA A 48 8.04 6.39 -12.30
CA ALA A 48 9.34 5.73 -12.27
C ALA A 48 10.33 6.51 -11.39
N GLY A 49 11.28 5.81 -10.75
CA GLY A 49 12.29 6.43 -9.90
C GLY A 49 13.07 5.43 -9.05
N THR A 50 14.00 5.94 -8.24
CA THR A 50 14.92 5.15 -7.43
C THR A 50 14.78 5.50 -5.95
N PHE A 51 14.83 4.49 -5.07
CA PHE A 51 14.79 4.68 -3.62
C PHE A 51 15.78 3.74 -2.89
N MET A 52 15.83 3.88 -1.57
CA MET A 52 16.53 2.96 -0.67
C MET A 52 15.47 2.10 0.03
N MET A 53 15.51 0.79 -0.22
CA MET A 53 14.58 -0.19 0.35
C MET A 53 15.12 -0.71 1.70
N GLY A 54 14.23 -1.00 2.64
CA GLY A 54 14.56 -1.42 4.00
C GLY A 54 14.86 -0.29 4.99
N SER A 55 14.92 -0.62 6.28
CA SER A 55 15.10 0.34 7.39
C SER A 55 16.57 0.60 7.71
N SER A 56 16.88 1.82 8.15
CA SER A 56 18.25 2.23 8.46
C SER A 56 18.81 1.48 9.67
N ALA A 57 20.11 1.19 9.71
CA ALA A 57 20.68 0.37 10.78
C ALA A 57 20.46 0.94 12.21
N SER A 58 20.22 2.25 12.32
CA SER A 58 19.93 3.03 13.52
C SER A 58 18.44 3.34 13.75
N GLU A 59 17.54 2.86 12.91
CA GLU A 59 16.09 3.08 13.05
C GLU A 59 15.58 2.46 14.36
N GLN A 60 14.62 3.11 15.01
CA GLN A 60 14.02 2.56 16.22
C GLN A 60 13.06 1.42 15.85
N ASP A 61 13.00 0.38 16.68
CA ASP A 61 12.06 -0.75 16.59
C ASP A 61 12.11 -1.59 15.29
N ARG A 62 13.13 -1.37 14.43
CA ARG A 62 13.37 -2.19 13.23
C ARG A 62 13.63 -3.66 13.53
N SER A 63 13.12 -4.50 12.64
CA SER A 63 13.34 -5.93 12.60
C SER A 63 14.65 -6.29 11.88
N SER A 64 15.15 -7.51 12.09
CA SER A 64 16.38 -7.99 11.43
C SER A 64 16.20 -8.29 9.93
N ASN A 65 14.97 -8.53 9.48
CA ASN A 65 14.61 -8.88 8.10
C ASN A 65 14.28 -7.68 7.19
N GLU A 66 14.34 -6.46 7.73
CA GLU A 66 14.16 -5.20 7.01
C GLU A 66 15.46 -4.67 6.37
N GLY A 67 16.51 -5.50 6.29
CA GLY A 67 17.82 -5.10 5.76
C GLY A 67 18.62 -6.27 5.16
N PRO A 68 19.80 -6.01 4.58
CA PRO A 68 20.47 -4.71 4.49
C PRO A 68 19.71 -3.71 3.59
N GLN A 69 19.90 -2.41 3.85
CA GLN A 69 19.38 -1.39 2.95
C GLN A 69 20.06 -1.49 1.59
N HIS A 70 19.26 -1.45 0.52
CA HIS A 70 19.74 -1.57 -0.85
C HIS A 70 18.98 -0.62 -1.78
N GLN A 71 19.64 -0.21 -2.87
CA GLN A 71 19.08 0.72 -3.82
C GLN A 71 18.23 -0.02 -4.87
N VAL A 72 16.98 0.40 -5.04
CA VAL A 72 16.04 -0.20 -6.00
C VAL A 72 15.50 0.87 -6.94
N THR A 73 15.45 0.56 -8.23
CA THR A 73 14.95 1.44 -9.30
C THR A 73 13.72 0.85 -9.96
N ILE A 74 12.59 1.54 -9.85
CA ILE A 74 11.39 1.30 -10.64
C ILE A 74 11.60 1.97 -12.01
N GLU A 75 11.94 1.18 -13.04
CA GLU A 75 12.27 1.73 -14.38
C GLU A 75 11.04 2.30 -15.11
N GLU A 76 9.87 1.66 -15.00
CA GLU A 76 8.62 2.10 -15.62
C GLU A 76 7.55 2.42 -14.57
N GLY A 77 6.88 3.57 -14.73
CA GLY A 77 5.79 3.97 -13.82
C GLY A 77 4.52 3.15 -14.05
N PHE A 78 3.93 2.66 -12.96
CA PHE A 78 2.80 1.73 -12.95
C PHE A 78 1.54 2.36 -12.33
N TYR A 79 0.47 1.59 -12.18
CA TYR A 79 -0.75 2.00 -11.50
C TYR A 79 -1.01 1.11 -10.26
N MET A 80 -1.20 1.74 -9.09
CA MET A 80 -1.49 1.06 -7.82
C MET A 80 -2.90 1.43 -7.33
N GLY A 81 -3.55 0.55 -6.55
CA GLY A 81 -4.85 0.88 -5.95
C GLY A 81 -4.72 2.08 -5.02
N LYS A 82 -5.58 3.09 -5.18
CA LYS A 82 -5.60 4.32 -4.34
C LYS A 82 -5.80 4.03 -2.85
N TYR A 83 -6.45 2.90 -2.58
CA TYR A 83 -6.90 2.38 -1.31
C TYR A 83 -6.66 0.86 -1.28
N PRO A 84 -6.58 0.24 -0.09
CA PRO A 84 -6.80 -1.20 0.05
C PRO A 84 -8.11 -1.64 -0.63
N VAL A 85 -8.12 -2.82 -1.25
CA VAL A 85 -9.33 -3.34 -1.95
C VAL A 85 -10.49 -3.45 -0.95
N THR A 86 -11.57 -2.72 -1.21
CA THR A 86 -12.75 -2.67 -0.34
C THR A 86 -13.63 -3.90 -0.50
N GLN A 87 -14.46 -4.16 0.51
CA GLN A 87 -15.42 -5.26 0.50
C GLN A 87 -16.38 -5.20 -0.69
N ALA A 88 -16.84 -4.00 -1.07
CA ALA A 88 -17.72 -3.85 -2.24
C ALA A 88 -17.00 -4.16 -3.56
N GLN A 89 -15.73 -3.76 -3.72
CA GLN A 89 -14.93 -4.06 -4.91
C GLN A 89 -14.63 -5.56 -5.02
N TYR A 90 -14.23 -6.20 -3.91
CA TYR A 90 -13.99 -7.65 -3.87
C TYR A 90 -15.26 -8.44 -4.18
N GLU A 91 -16.39 -8.08 -3.57
CA GLU A 91 -17.68 -8.75 -3.78
C GLU A 91 -18.17 -8.62 -5.23
N ALA A 92 -17.97 -7.44 -5.86
CA ALA A 92 -18.30 -7.23 -7.28
C ALA A 92 -17.46 -8.09 -8.24
N VAL A 93 -16.18 -8.33 -7.94
CA VAL A 93 -15.26 -9.13 -8.79
C VAL A 93 -15.36 -10.64 -8.51
N MET A 94 -15.47 -11.04 -7.24
CA MET A 94 -15.37 -12.43 -6.82
C MET A 94 -16.72 -13.13 -6.64
N GLY A 95 -17.78 -12.38 -6.32
CA GLY A 95 -19.13 -12.90 -6.04
C GLY A 95 -19.35 -13.33 -4.59
N ASN A 96 -18.40 -13.07 -3.69
CA ASN A 96 -18.46 -13.38 -2.27
C ASN A 96 -17.71 -12.31 -1.44
N ASN A 97 -17.87 -12.35 -0.11
CA ASN A 97 -17.26 -11.40 0.81
C ASN A 97 -16.85 -12.13 2.11
N PRO A 98 -15.56 -12.51 2.28
CA PRO A 98 -15.08 -13.32 3.41
C PRO A 98 -14.88 -12.53 4.72
N SER A 99 -14.92 -11.20 4.66
CA SER A 99 -14.64 -10.31 5.79
C SER A 99 -15.53 -10.60 7.00
N HIS A 100 -14.94 -10.72 8.19
CA HIS A 100 -15.66 -10.81 9.45
C HIS A 100 -16.30 -9.47 9.84
N ARG A 101 -15.57 -8.36 9.69
CA ARG A 101 -16.01 -7.00 10.05
C ARG A 101 -16.62 -6.29 8.84
N LYS A 102 -17.92 -6.51 8.62
CA LYS A 102 -18.66 -5.97 7.46
C LYS A 102 -18.65 -4.43 7.39
N GLY A 103 -18.59 -3.91 6.16
CA GLY A 103 -18.78 -2.51 5.77
C GLY A 103 -18.35 -2.28 4.33
N LYS A 104 -19.17 -1.64 3.49
CA LYS A 104 -18.93 -1.58 2.02
C LYS A 104 -17.60 -0.93 1.65
N HIS A 105 -17.23 0.15 2.34
CA HIS A 105 -16.00 0.91 2.10
C HIS A 105 -14.88 0.55 3.08
N ARG A 106 -15.05 -0.48 3.91
CA ARG A 106 -13.94 -1.10 4.67
C ARG A 106 -13.07 -1.94 3.73
N PRO A 107 -11.78 -2.14 4.04
CA PRO A 107 -10.96 -3.14 3.36
C PRO A 107 -11.59 -4.53 3.44
N VAL A 108 -11.37 -5.34 2.41
CA VAL A 108 -11.63 -6.78 2.47
C VAL A 108 -10.57 -7.47 3.33
N GLU A 109 -10.96 -8.52 4.03
CA GLU A 109 -10.11 -9.24 4.99
C GLU A 109 -10.60 -10.69 5.15
N ASN A 110 -9.78 -11.54 5.78
CA ASN A 110 -9.85 -13.01 5.65
C ASN A 110 -9.72 -13.47 4.18
N VAL A 111 -8.79 -12.86 3.44
CA VAL A 111 -8.43 -13.20 2.05
C VAL A 111 -7.01 -13.76 2.06
N SER A 112 -6.84 -14.99 1.56
CA SER A 112 -5.53 -15.61 1.37
C SER A 112 -4.77 -15.01 0.18
N TRP A 113 -3.45 -15.25 0.10
CA TRP A 113 -2.63 -14.79 -1.04
C TRP A 113 -3.16 -15.32 -2.37
N ASP A 114 -3.51 -16.62 -2.44
CA ASP A 114 -4.12 -17.24 -3.63
C ASP A 114 -5.43 -16.57 -4.05
N GLU A 115 -6.28 -16.17 -3.08
CA GLU A 115 -7.52 -15.46 -3.34
C GLU A 115 -7.30 -14.02 -3.82
N ALA A 116 -6.25 -13.34 -3.30
CA ALA A 116 -5.86 -12.02 -3.76
C ALA A 116 -5.33 -12.05 -5.21
N VAL A 117 -4.49 -13.04 -5.54
CA VAL A 117 -4.04 -13.32 -6.91
C VAL A 117 -5.24 -13.70 -7.82
N ALA A 118 -6.20 -14.49 -7.32
CA ALA A 118 -7.41 -14.83 -8.06
C ALA A 118 -8.33 -13.61 -8.30
N PHE A 119 -8.41 -12.66 -7.37
CA PHE A 119 -9.09 -11.37 -7.57
C PHE A 119 -8.42 -10.57 -8.70
N CYS A 120 -7.09 -10.40 -8.66
CA CYS A 120 -6.33 -9.72 -9.70
C CYS A 120 -6.53 -10.39 -11.08
N LYS A 121 -6.51 -11.72 -11.14
CA LYS A 121 -6.79 -12.48 -12.36
C LYS A 121 -8.20 -12.22 -12.89
N LYS A 122 -9.26 -12.36 -12.07
CA LYS A 122 -10.63 -12.11 -12.52
C LYS A 122 -10.86 -10.65 -12.93
N LEU A 123 -10.20 -9.70 -12.27
CA LEU A 123 -10.27 -8.29 -12.64
C LEU A 123 -9.62 -8.04 -14.01
N SER A 124 -8.50 -8.72 -14.29
CA SER A 124 -7.85 -8.70 -15.61
C SER A 124 -8.75 -9.29 -16.70
N GLU A 125 -9.33 -10.48 -16.45
CA GLU A 125 -10.26 -11.17 -17.36
C GLU A 125 -11.51 -10.33 -17.68
N ARG A 126 -11.99 -9.50 -16.73
CA ARG A 126 -13.16 -8.63 -16.90
C ARG A 126 -12.87 -7.32 -17.65
N THR A 127 -11.67 -6.76 -17.48
CA THR A 127 -11.32 -5.41 -17.99
C THR A 127 -10.50 -5.43 -19.27
N GLY A 128 -9.78 -6.52 -19.55
CA GLY A 128 -8.79 -6.59 -20.61
C GLY A 128 -7.47 -5.86 -20.31
N LYS A 129 -7.31 -5.30 -19.10
CA LYS A 129 -6.04 -4.77 -18.57
C LYS A 129 -5.33 -5.85 -17.73
N THR A 130 -4.05 -5.63 -17.41
CA THR A 130 -3.30 -6.50 -16.49
C THR A 130 -3.38 -5.98 -15.06
N TYR A 131 -3.93 -6.77 -14.15
CA TYR A 131 -3.89 -6.55 -12.70
C TYR A 131 -3.12 -7.67 -12.01
N ARG A 132 -2.33 -7.30 -11.01
CA ARG A 132 -1.53 -8.18 -10.16
C ARG A 132 -1.37 -7.55 -8.77
N LEU A 133 -0.80 -8.30 -7.84
CA LEU A 133 -0.24 -7.73 -6.62
C LEU A 133 1.02 -6.90 -6.97
N PRO A 134 1.35 -5.84 -6.20
CA PRO A 134 2.64 -5.17 -6.33
C PRO A 134 3.77 -6.12 -5.91
N SER A 135 5.02 -5.88 -6.33
CA SER A 135 6.16 -6.44 -5.61
C SER A 135 6.32 -5.74 -4.25
N GLU A 136 7.05 -6.34 -3.31
CA GLU A 136 7.38 -5.70 -2.03
C GLU A 136 8.19 -4.41 -2.27
N ALA A 137 9.07 -4.41 -3.29
CA ALA A 137 9.79 -3.22 -3.72
C ALA A 137 8.88 -2.11 -4.26
N GLU A 138 7.90 -2.45 -5.11
CA GLU A 138 6.90 -1.50 -5.59
C GLU A 138 6.02 -0.98 -4.45
N TRP A 139 5.67 -1.83 -3.48
CA TRP A 139 4.88 -1.44 -2.31
C TRP A 139 5.66 -0.49 -1.40
N GLU A 140 6.90 -0.81 -1.03
CA GLU A 140 7.72 0.05 -0.15
C GLU A 140 8.06 1.38 -0.84
N TYR A 141 8.38 1.36 -2.14
CA TYR A 141 8.57 2.57 -2.95
C TYR A 141 7.32 3.46 -2.91
N SER A 142 6.16 2.86 -3.18
CA SER A 142 4.88 3.56 -3.24
C SER A 142 4.42 4.06 -1.87
N CYS A 143 4.74 3.33 -0.81
CA CYS A 143 4.46 3.68 0.59
C CYS A 143 5.27 4.91 1.02
N ARG A 144 6.60 4.86 0.86
CA ARG A 144 7.51 5.98 1.20
C ARG A 144 7.26 7.23 0.37
N ALA A 145 6.87 7.08 -0.90
CA ALA A 145 6.57 8.17 -1.83
C ALA A 145 7.68 9.27 -1.88
N GLY A 146 8.94 8.86 -1.75
CA GLY A 146 10.12 9.72 -1.77
C GLY A 146 10.67 10.15 -0.40
N THR A 147 10.13 9.71 0.73
CA THR A 147 10.78 9.89 2.05
C THR A 147 11.77 8.77 2.39
N THR A 148 12.64 9.05 3.36
CA THR A 148 13.60 8.07 3.94
C THR A 148 13.38 7.89 5.45
N THR A 149 12.23 8.32 5.96
CA THR A 149 11.81 8.20 7.36
C THR A 149 11.01 6.90 7.57
N PRO A 150 10.81 6.44 8.82
CA PRO A 150 10.05 5.22 9.11
C PRO A 150 8.61 5.25 8.56
N TYR A 151 7.98 6.42 8.58
CA TYR A 151 6.66 6.66 7.99
C TYR A 151 6.73 7.74 6.91
N TYR A 152 5.80 7.72 5.94
CA TYR A 152 5.77 8.74 4.86
C TYR A 152 5.59 10.17 5.40
N PHE A 153 4.94 10.32 6.56
CA PHE A 153 4.76 11.62 7.23
C PHE A 153 5.92 12.00 8.15
N GLY A 154 6.89 11.12 8.44
CA GLY A 154 8.07 11.45 9.26
C GLY A 154 8.42 10.39 10.30
N GLU A 155 9.02 10.84 11.41
CA GLU A 155 9.64 9.98 12.44
C GLU A 155 8.66 9.29 13.42
N VAL A 156 7.40 9.74 13.49
CA VAL A 156 6.44 9.23 14.48
C VAL A 156 5.04 9.01 13.90
N ILE A 157 4.44 7.87 14.26
CA ILE A 157 3.05 7.53 13.95
C ILE A 157 2.12 7.94 15.09
N LYS A 158 0.91 8.41 14.74
CA LYS A 158 -0.15 8.80 15.69
C LYS A 158 -1.50 8.37 15.12
N SER A 159 -2.44 7.98 15.98
CA SER A 159 -3.78 7.48 15.59
C SER A 159 -4.68 8.51 14.88
N GLN A 160 -4.22 9.76 14.74
CA GLN A 160 -4.83 10.80 13.91
C GLN A 160 -4.34 10.79 12.43
N TRP A 161 -3.33 9.97 12.10
CA TRP A 161 -2.71 9.89 10.77
C TRP A 161 -2.68 8.48 10.18
N ALA A 162 -2.96 7.45 10.97
CA ALA A 162 -3.13 6.08 10.51
C ALA A 162 -3.95 5.25 11.52
N ASN A 163 -4.61 4.18 11.04
CA ASN A 163 -5.26 3.19 11.89
C ASN A 163 -4.25 2.14 12.38
N CYS A 164 -3.37 2.56 13.28
CA CYS A 164 -2.35 1.72 13.91
C CYS A 164 -2.68 1.48 15.40
N ARG A 165 -2.10 0.44 16.00
CA ARG A 165 -2.19 0.22 17.45
C ARG A 165 -1.41 1.32 18.18
N SER A 166 -2.08 2.08 19.06
CA SER A 166 -1.42 3.03 19.97
C SER A 166 -1.33 2.47 21.39
N GLU A 167 -0.31 2.87 22.15
CA GLU A 167 -0.02 2.33 23.50
C GLU A 167 -1.18 2.47 24.49
N ASN A 168 -2.06 3.46 24.28
CA ASN A 168 -3.17 3.80 25.18
C ASN A 168 -4.53 3.28 24.70
N GLN A 169 -4.61 2.61 23.54
CA GLN A 169 -5.85 2.03 23.02
C GLN A 169 -5.98 0.55 23.37
N TYR A 170 -6.72 0.27 24.45
CA TYR A 170 -7.25 -1.05 24.77
C TYR A 170 -8.40 -1.47 23.82
N GLU A 171 -8.94 -0.56 23.02
CA GLU A 171 -9.91 -0.86 21.97
C GLU A 171 -9.22 -1.54 20.78
N TYR A 172 -9.12 -2.86 20.87
CA TYR A 172 -8.89 -3.74 19.73
C TYR A 172 -10.05 -3.57 18.71
N GLU A 173 -9.74 -3.67 17.42
CA GLU A 173 -10.70 -3.94 16.32
C GLU A 173 -11.78 -2.90 15.94
N GLN A 174 -11.39 -1.73 15.41
CA GLN A 174 -12.17 -1.14 14.31
C GLN A 174 -11.28 -0.81 13.10
N ARG A 175 -11.29 -1.72 12.12
CA ARG A 175 -10.90 -1.39 10.75
C ARG A 175 -11.80 -0.25 10.26
N THR A 176 -11.20 0.83 9.80
CA THR A 176 -11.91 2.02 9.31
C THR A 176 -12.42 1.77 7.90
N GLU A 177 -13.28 2.66 7.40
CA GLU A 177 -13.41 2.78 5.95
C GLU A 177 -12.07 3.27 5.37
N VAL A 178 -11.82 2.98 4.08
CA VAL A 178 -10.57 3.39 3.43
C VAL A 178 -10.54 4.90 3.19
N GLY A 179 -9.36 5.50 3.27
CA GLY A 179 -9.17 6.93 3.05
C GLY A 179 -9.63 7.83 4.21
N CYS A 180 -9.83 7.28 5.41
CA CYS A 180 -10.13 8.08 6.61
C CYS A 180 -8.94 8.96 7.08
N PHE A 181 -7.73 8.67 6.60
CA PHE A 181 -6.49 9.36 6.96
C PHE A 181 -5.92 10.12 5.76
N PRO A 182 -4.95 11.03 5.95
CA PRO A 182 -4.26 11.67 4.85
C PRO A 182 -3.57 10.65 3.91
N PRO A 183 -3.39 10.98 2.62
CA PRO A 183 -2.56 10.22 1.72
C PRO A 183 -1.07 10.60 1.84
N ASN A 184 -0.22 9.75 1.28
CA ASN A 184 1.19 10.04 1.07
C ASN A 184 1.44 10.96 -0.14
N ALA A 185 2.71 11.26 -0.45
CA ALA A 185 3.07 12.20 -1.50
C ALA A 185 2.74 11.73 -2.94
N PHE A 186 2.42 10.45 -3.15
CA PHE A 186 1.93 9.92 -4.43
C PHE A 186 0.38 9.87 -4.50
N GLY A 187 -0.33 10.14 -3.40
CA GLY A 187 -1.79 10.12 -3.36
C GLY A 187 -2.40 8.76 -2.97
N LEU A 188 -1.59 7.84 -2.44
CA LEU A 188 -2.05 6.59 -1.85
C LEU A 188 -2.44 6.77 -0.39
N TYR A 189 -3.48 6.06 0.03
CA TYR A 189 -4.07 6.14 1.37
C TYR A 189 -3.80 4.87 2.19
N ASP A 190 -3.94 4.98 3.51
CA ASP A 190 -3.90 3.87 4.49
C ASP A 190 -2.58 3.04 4.57
N MET A 191 -1.54 3.36 3.79
CA MET A 191 -0.21 2.70 3.69
C MET A 191 0.57 2.43 5.02
N HIS A 192 0.05 2.84 6.18
CA HIS A 192 0.62 2.58 7.51
C HIS A 192 -0.41 2.04 8.53
N GLY A 193 -1.37 1.21 8.09
CA GLY A 193 -2.24 0.46 8.99
C GLY A 193 -3.55 -0.02 8.36
N ASN A 194 -4.60 -0.11 9.17
CA ASN A 194 -5.95 -0.61 8.82
C ASN A 194 -6.01 -2.12 8.47
N VAL A 195 -5.21 -2.59 7.51
CA VAL A 195 -4.98 -4.01 7.15
C VAL A 195 -3.56 -4.20 6.62
N TRP A 196 -3.04 -5.41 6.76
CA TRP A 196 -1.83 -5.84 6.04
C TRP A 196 -2.18 -6.18 4.59
N GLU A 197 -1.26 -5.88 3.67
CA GLU A 197 -1.46 -6.01 2.22
C GLU A 197 -0.55 -7.10 1.63
N TRP A 198 -1.12 -7.94 0.76
CA TRP A 198 -0.36 -8.99 0.08
C TRP A 198 0.46 -8.42 -1.08
N CYS A 199 1.79 -8.55 -1.00
CA CYS A 199 2.68 -8.41 -2.15
C CYS A 199 2.75 -9.73 -2.94
N ALA A 200 3.29 -9.66 -4.16
CA ALA A 200 3.50 -10.83 -5.03
C ALA A 200 4.63 -11.74 -4.54
N ASP A 201 5.55 -11.21 -3.75
CA ASP A 201 6.78 -11.87 -3.32
C ASP A 201 6.52 -13.01 -2.32
N PRO A 202 7.32 -14.09 -2.40
CA PRO A 202 7.55 -14.98 -1.26
C PRO A 202 8.24 -14.23 -0.12
N TYR A 203 8.21 -14.80 1.09
CA TYR A 203 8.83 -14.17 2.26
C TYR A 203 10.31 -14.56 2.40
N TYR A 204 11.15 -13.56 2.67
CA TYR A 204 12.57 -13.72 2.99
C TYR A 204 12.92 -13.09 4.34
N ASP A 205 13.91 -13.68 5.03
CA ASP A 205 14.40 -13.28 6.36
C ASP A 205 15.42 -12.12 6.33
N ASN A 206 15.79 -11.62 5.15
CA ASN A 206 16.62 -10.43 4.91
C ASN A 206 16.50 -10.00 3.43
N TYR A 207 17.23 -8.96 3.02
CA TYR A 207 17.36 -8.49 1.63
C TYR A 207 18.71 -8.85 0.98
N GLU A 208 19.44 -9.86 1.46
CA GLU A 208 20.71 -10.29 0.85
C GLU A 208 20.45 -11.01 -0.47
N GLY A 209 20.64 -10.31 -1.59
CA GLY A 209 20.34 -10.81 -2.94
C GLY A 209 18.99 -10.38 -3.51
N ALA A 210 18.29 -9.44 -2.86
CA ALA A 210 17.04 -8.87 -3.35
C ALA A 210 17.19 -8.16 -4.73
N PRO A 211 16.18 -8.19 -5.61
CA PRO A 211 16.22 -7.49 -6.90
C PRO A 211 16.30 -5.97 -6.77
N SER A 212 17.15 -5.33 -7.58
CA SER A 212 17.32 -3.87 -7.59
C SER A 212 16.51 -3.14 -8.67
N ASP A 213 15.61 -3.83 -9.37
CA ASP A 213 14.82 -3.37 -10.52
C ASP A 213 13.31 -3.26 -10.24
N GLY A 214 12.89 -3.51 -8.98
CA GLY A 214 11.48 -3.53 -8.59
C GLY A 214 10.73 -4.80 -8.97
N SER A 215 11.39 -5.80 -9.58
CA SER A 215 10.77 -7.08 -9.90
C SER A 215 10.47 -7.91 -8.65
N VAL A 216 9.60 -8.92 -8.81
CA VAL A 216 9.23 -9.84 -7.74
C VAL A 216 10.41 -10.80 -7.47
N TRP A 217 10.84 -10.89 -6.21
CA TRP A 217 11.94 -11.76 -5.79
C TRP A 217 11.50 -13.23 -5.79
N ASN A 218 11.72 -13.94 -6.89
CA ASN A 218 11.24 -15.31 -7.08
C ASN A 218 12.24 -16.41 -6.61
N GLU A 219 13.31 -16.06 -5.88
CA GLU A 219 14.38 -17.00 -5.49
C GLU A 219 14.15 -17.74 -4.15
N ALA A 220 12.96 -18.38 -4.06
CA ALA A 220 12.61 -19.58 -3.28
C ALA A 220 11.71 -19.48 -2.02
N MET A 221 10.88 -20.54 -1.90
CA MET A 221 10.08 -21.01 -0.75
C MET A 221 8.79 -20.23 -0.37
N PRO A 222 7.73 -20.91 0.12
CA PRO A 222 6.37 -20.37 0.07
C PRO A 222 6.01 -19.39 1.20
N HIS A 223 5.48 -18.24 0.79
CA HIS A 223 4.57 -17.28 1.45
C HIS A 223 4.61 -17.13 2.99
N SER A 224 4.83 -15.89 3.45
CA SER A 224 4.45 -15.44 4.79
C SER A 224 3.79 -14.05 4.72
N LEU A 225 3.06 -13.68 5.78
CA LEU A 225 2.49 -12.34 5.95
C LEU A 225 3.52 -11.41 6.61
N ARG A 226 3.83 -10.29 5.97
CA ARG A 226 4.35 -9.10 6.67
C ARG A 226 3.15 -8.28 7.20
N ASN A 227 3.32 -7.63 8.34
CA ASN A 227 2.26 -7.35 9.34
C ASN A 227 2.24 -5.75 9.84
#